data_AF-A0A654INX5-F1
#
_entry.id   AF-A0A654INX5-F1
#
_cell.length_a   1.000
_cell.length_b   1.000
_cell.length_c   1.000
_cell.angle_alpha   90.00
_cell.angle_beta   90.00
_cell.angle_gamma   90.00
#
_symmetry.space_group_name_H-M   'P 1'
#
loop_
_entity.id
_entity.type
_entity.pdbx_description
1 polymer ?
#
loop_
_entity_poly.entity_id
_entity_poly.type
_entity_poly.pdbx_seq_one_letter_code
_entity_poly.pdbx_strand_id
1 'polypeptide(L)'
;MKTKFIQPIIALIILVLLIILAIFLKSANLRWSLVIGFILGYVINRSSFNFSIGIKQAYLYKNTNLTKAFILLLVFSLLIVFIIKMISNFYNLNLISNISDVNNISILTFIGSFLIGISIIITSNCASGILVDLAKGKIKGLIGVIFFIIGSVVGYISLKSFSKTSFFIKTSTKVFLLNHIGFLTTLICSLLVLFILYLIVKKYEHKYQIQNFNLKINDDKLINNSSKKLFSYQTYYKLFVKNWSFITASILISICASFILVINNKTWGVSRPFLIFFTYLCSVFKINLSNQMFADFIKITNNGLLNDSSTLINIGFFIGCLVCCLLANKFKCEFKINKKELFYFTIGGFLLGFGSSLANGCSVGGMYSKISTFDLSGWVFLIGMIIGIFVGIKIFIKKHNIKTQQTIVL
;
A
#
# COMPACT_ATOMS: atom_id res chain seq x y z
N MET A 1 -32.95 -15.75 -1.36
CA MET A 1 -32.85 -14.48 -2.11
C MET A 1 -32.76 -13.24 -1.22
N LYS A 2 -33.45 -13.16 -0.05
CA LYS A 2 -33.45 -11.97 0.84
C LYS A 2 -32.07 -11.55 1.41
N THR A 3 -31.11 -12.47 1.55
CA THR A 3 -29.77 -12.16 2.07
C THR A 3 -28.83 -11.48 1.06
N LYS A 4 -29.17 -11.45 -0.25
CA LYS A 4 -28.30 -10.89 -1.30
C LYS A 4 -28.32 -9.36 -1.40
N PHE A 5 -29.25 -8.67 -0.76
CA PHE A 5 -29.36 -7.21 -0.86
C PHE A 5 -28.97 -6.44 0.41
N ILE A 6 -28.76 -7.14 1.53
CA ILE A 6 -28.44 -6.50 2.81
C ILE A 6 -27.06 -5.81 2.75
N GLN A 7 -26.03 -6.47 2.21
CA GLN A 7 -24.69 -5.89 2.17
C GLN A 7 -24.60 -4.64 1.27
N PRO A 8 -25.17 -4.62 0.05
CA PRO A 8 -25.23 -3.41 -0.77
C PRO A 8 -25.97 -2.24 -0.10
N ILE A 9 -27.05 -2.52 0.65
CA ILE A 9 -27.78 -1.47 1.40
C ILE A 9 -26.90 -0.90 2.51
N ILE A 10 -26.20 -1.74 3.27
CA ILE A 10 -25.25 -1.29 4.30
C ILE A 10 -24.14 -0.44 3.66
N ALA A 11 -23.63 -0.83 2.48
CA ALA A 11 -22.66 -0.03 1.75
C ALA A 11 -23.18 1.36 1.39
N LEU A 12 -24.44 1.49 0.97
CA LEU A 12 -25.06 2.79 0.67
C LEU A 12 -25.19 3.64 1.94
N ILE A 13 -25.60 3.05 3.06
CA ILE A 13 -25.69 3.76 4.35
C ILE A 13 -24.31 4.28 4.77
N ILE A 14 -23.27 3.46 4.65
CA ILE A 14 -21.89 3.86 4.97
C ILE A 14 -21.41 4.97 4.04
N LEU A 15 -21.79 4.94 2.76
CA LEU A 15 -21.46 6.00 1.81
C LEU A 15 -22.14 7.32 2.15
N VAL A 16 -23.41 7.29 2.57
CA VAL A 16 -24.13 8.48 3.06
C VAL A 16 -23.47 9.04 4.32
N LEU A 17 -23.13 8.19 5.29
CA LEU A 17 -22.42 8.61 6.51
C LEU A 17 -21.05 9.23 6.20
N LEU A 18 -20.34 8.69 5.19
CA LEU A 18 -19.06 9.23 4.74
C LEU A 18 -19.22 10.62 4.11
N ILE A 19 -20.27 10.84 3.31
CA ILE A 19 -20.59 12.17 2.75
C ILE A 19 -20.91 13.16 3.87
N ILE A 20 -21.72 12.75 4.85
CA ILE A 20 -22.04 13.58 6.02
C ILE A 20 -20.76 13.95 6.76
N LEU A 21 -19.89 12.99 7.06
CA LEU A 21 -18.60 13.23 7.70
C LEU A 21 -17.74 14.21 6.88
N ALA A 22 -17.70 14.08 5.55
CA ALA A 22 -16.97 14.99 4.69
C ALA A 22 -17.50 16.43 4.77
N ILE A 23 -18.82 16.64 4.91
CA ILE A 23 -19.40 17.99 5.05
C ILE A 23 -18.94 18.66 6.35
N PHE A 24 -18.77 17.89 7.44
CA PHE A 24 -18.33 18.41 8.74
C PHE A 24 -16.82 18.70 8.84
N LEU A 25 -16.02 18.32 7.84
CA LEU A 25 -14.58 18.61 7.84
C LEU A 25 -14.30 20.07 7.51
N LYS A 26 -13.53 20.74 8.39
CA LYS A 26 -13.28 22.19 8.33
C LYS A 26 -12.55 22.65 7.06
N SER A 27 -11.65 21.86 6.50
CA SER A 27 -10.82 22.27 5.37
C SER A 27 -11.13 21.50 4.08
N ALA A 28 -11.00 22.16 2.93
CA ALA A 28 -11.15 21.51 1.62
C ALA A 28 -10.14 20.38 1.42
N ASN A 29 -8.89 20.56 1.87
CA ASN A 29 -7.84 19.55 1.71
C ASN A 29 -8.14 18.27 2.51
N LEU A 30 -8.72 18.39 3.71
CA LEU A 30 -9.17 17.25 4.51
C LEU A 30 -10.34 16.51 3.85
N ARG A 31 -11.30 17.26 3.28
CA ARG A 31 -12.42 16.68 2.52
C ARG A 31 -11.94 15.85 1.34
N TRP A 32 -11.07 16.41 0.52
CA TRP A 32 -10.48 15.70 -0.61
C TRP A 32 -9.63 14.51 -0.16
N SER A 33 -8.85 14.64 0.92
CA SER A 33 -8.06 13.55 1.49
C SER A 33 -8.91 12.32 1.83
N LEU A 34 -10.09 12.53 2.41
CA LEU A 34 -11.04 11.47 2.71
C LEU A 34 -11.58 10.82 1.43
N VAL A 35 -12.01 11.62 0.46
CA VAL A 35 -12.60 11.15 -0.81
C VAL A 35 -11.58 10.36 -1.63
N ILE A 36 -10.35 10.84 -1.75
CA ILE A 36 -9.29 10.15 -2.50
C ILE A 36 -8.89 8.86 -1.77
N GLY A 37 -8.82 8.90 -0.44
CA GLY A 37 -8.64 7.69 0.37
C GLY A 37 -9.68 6.64 0.02
N PHE A 38 -10.96 7.01 0.01
CA PHE A 38 -12.06 6.14 -0.38
C PHE A 38 -11.89 5.55 -1.78
N ILE A 39 -11.59 6.38 -2.77
CA ILE A 39 -11.37 5.93 -4.16
C ILE A 39 -10.19 4.95 -4.22
N LEU A 40 -9.07 5.27 -3.57
CA LEU A 40 -7.88 4.40 -3.53
C LEU A 40 -8.21 3.03 -2.92
N GLY A 41 -8.90 3.01 -1.78
CA GLY A 41 -9.32 1.77 -1.12
C GLY A 41 -10.25 0.94 -1.99
N TYR A 42 -11.22 1.60 -2.63
CA TYR A 42 -12.15 0.95 -3.55
C TYR A 42 -11.41 0.32 -4.73
N VAL A 43 -10.54 1.07 -5.42
CA VAL A 43 -9.78 0.60 -6.59
C VAL A 43 -8.86 -0.55 -6.20
N ILE A 44 -8.11 -0.43 -5.11
CA ILE A 44 -7.15 -1.45 -4.66
C ILE A 44 -7.86 -2.75 -4.29
N ASN A 45 -8.98 -2.67 -3.56
CA ASN A 45 -9.74 -3.87 -3.23
C ASN A 45 -10.39 -4.51 -4.47
N ARG A 46 -10.98 -3.70 -5.36
CA ARG A 46 -11.68 -4.16 -6.57
C ARG A 46 -10.77 -4.86 -7.56
N SER A 47 -9.55 -4.37 -7.71
CA SER A 47 -8.54 -4.96 -8.59
C SER A 47 -7.67 -6.00 -7.90
N SER A 48 -7.84 -6.22 -6.58
CA SER A 48 -6.93 -7.05 -5.76
C SER A 48 -5.47 -6.65 -5.93
N PHE A 49 -5.21 -5.34 -6.04
CA PHE A 49 -3.90 -4.77 -6.34
C PHE A 49 -3.03 -4.76 -5.07
N ASN A 50 -2.44 -5.91 -4.75
CA ASN A 50 -1.61 -6.09 -3.57
C ASN A 50 -0.20 -6.58 -3.97
N PHE A 51 0.81 -5.86 -3.52
CA PHE A 51 2.21 -6.10 -3.88
C PHE A 51 2.67 -7.50 -3.50
N SER A 52 2.28 -7.95 -2.30
CA SER A 52 2.60 -9.28 -1.78
C SER A 52 2.01 -10.40 -2.63
N ILE A 53 0.78 -10.20 -3.13
CA ILE A 53 0.12 -11.15 -4.03
C ILE A 53 0.86 -11.22 -5.36
N GLY A 54 1.30 -10.09 -5.91
CA GLY A 54 2.06 -10.06 -7.16
C GLY A 54 3.34 -10.89 -7.09
N ILE A 55 4.10 -10.74 -6.01
CA ILE A 55 5.33 -11.53 -5.78
C ILE A 55 5.03 -13.01 -5.63
N LYS A 56 4.02 -13.37 -4.82
CA LYS A 56 3.64 -14.78 -4.62
C LYS A 56 3.16 -15.40 -5.93
N GLN A 57 2.37 -14.69 -6.73
CA GLN A 57 1.92 -15.15 -8.05
C GLN A 57 3.08 -15.34 -9.02
N ALA A 58 4.03 -14.40 -9.06
CA ALA A 58 5.22 -14.53 -9.87
C ALA A 58 6.06 -15.74 -9.46
N TYR A 59 6.22 -15.99 -8.15
CA TYR A 59 7.05 -17.09 -7.67
C TYR A 59 6.36 -18.47 -7.78
N LEU A 60 5.15 -18.61 -7.25
CA LEU A 60 4.41 -19.88 -7.15
C LEU A 60 3.73 -20.27 -8.46
N TYR A 61 3.01 -19.33 -9.07
CA TYR A 61 2.17 -19.59 -10.25
C TYR A 61 2.80 -19.15 -11.57
N LYS A 62 4.01 -18.55 -11.52
CA LYS A 62 4.71 -17.98 -12.69
C LYS A 62 3.91 -16.92 -13.45
N ASN A 63 2.84 -16.39 -12.85
CA ASN A 63 2.03 -15.33 -13.40
C ASN A 63 2.58 -13.99 -12.94
N THR A 64 3.00 -13.16 -13.90
CA THR A 64 3.64 -11.86 -13.62
C THR A 64 2.75 -10.66 -13.96
N ASN A 65 1.46 -10.88 -14.25
CA ASN A 65 0.56 -9.80 -14.67
C ASN A 65 0.46 -8.69 -13.61
N LEU A 66 0.35 -9.05 -12.34
CA LEU A 66 0.26 -8.07 -11.25
C LEU A 66 1.61 -7.38 -10.99
N THR A 67 2.74 -8.08 -11.08
CA THR A 67 4.07 -7.46 -10.92
C THR A 67 4.39 -6.47 -12.05
N LYS A 68 4.04 -6.80 -13.30
CA LYS A 68 4.09 -5.85 -14.42
C LYS A 68 3.21 -4.63 -14.19
N ALA A 69 2.01 -4.82 -13.64
CA ALA A 69 1.12 -3.70 -13.33
C ALA A 69 1.68 -2.77 -12.23
N PHE A 70 2.40 -3.30 -11.24
CA PHE A 70 3.15 -2.48 -10.28
C PHE A 70 4.25 -1.65 -10.94
N ILE A 71 4.97 -2.21 -11.91
CA ILE A 71 5.97 -1.46 -12.68
C ILE A 71 5.29 -0.34 -13.47
N LEU A 72 4.18 -0.62 -14.15
CA LEU A 72 3.39 0.39 -14.86
C LEU A 72 2.85 1.48 -13.92
N LEU A 73 2.41 1.12 -12.71
CA LEU A 73 1.99 2.08 -11.69
C LEU A 73 3.14 3.06 -11.36
N LEU A 74 4.38 2.57 -11.19
CA LEU A 74 5.54 3.43 -10.95
C LEU A 74 5.83 4.33 -12.16
N VAL A 75 5.78 3.78 -13.38
CA VAL A 75 5.97 4.56 -14.62
C VAL A 75 4.96 5.70 -14.73
N PHE A 76 3.66 5.42 -14.58
CA PHE A 76 2.63 6.45 -14.65
C PHE A 76 2.79 7.49 -13.55
N SER A 77 3.15 7.08 -12.33
CA SER A 77 3.32 8.01 -11.21
C SER A 77 4.53 8.94 -11.43
N LEU A 78 5.65 8.40 -11.93
CA LEU A 78 6.84 9.20 -12.30
C LEU A 78 6.50 10.24 -13.38
N LEU A 79 5.79 9.83 -14.43
CA LEU A 79 5.39 10.73 -15.52
C LEU A 79 4.45 11.84 -15.03
N ILE A 80 3.44 11.49 -14.22
CA ILE A 80 2.50 12.49 -13.68
C ILE A 80 3.23 13.49 -12.76
N VAL A 81 4.06 13.01 -11.83
CA VAL A 81 4.82 13.90 -10.93
C VAL A 81 5.79 14.78 -11.71
N PHE A 82 6.43 14.25 -12.77
CA PHE A 82 7.26 15.03 -13.67
C PHE A 82 6.48 16.16 -14.35
N ILE A 83 5.33 15.86 -14.93
CA ILE A 83 4.47 16.85 -15.59
C ILE A 83 4.03 17.93 -14.61
N ILE A 84 3.57 17.55 -13.41
CA ILE A 84 3.14 18.51 -12.39
C ILE A 84 4.30 19.43 -11.99
N LYS A 85 5.51 18.89 -11.82
CA LYS A 85 6.68 19.69 -11.46
C LYS A 85 7.13 20.62 -12.59
N MET A 86 7.04 20.17 -13.85
CA MET A 86 7.33 21.03 -15.01
C MET A 86 6.33 22.19 -15.09
N ILE A 87 5.04 21.94 -14.90
CA ILE A 87 3.99 22.98 -14.85
C ILE A 87 4.24 23.94 -13.69
N SER A 88 4.53 23.40 -12.50
CA SER A 88 4.86 24.17 -11.29
C SER A 88 6.03 25.13 -11.53
N ASN A 89 7.11 24.66 -12.17
CA ASN A 89 8.26 25.50 -12.51
C ASN A 89 7.93 26.51 -13.62
N PHE A 90 7.16 26.12 -14.65
CA PHE A 90 6.82 27.00 -15.78
C PHE A 90 5.96 28.19 -15.35
N TYR A 91 4.98 27.96 -14.47
CA TYR A 91 4.09 29.00 -13.96
C TYR A 91 4.54 29.64 -12.63
N ASN A 92 5.73 29.31 -12.12
CA ASN A 92 6.22 29.71 -10.79
C ASN A 92 5.21 29.43 -9.66
N LEU A 93 4.43 28.35 -9.79
CA LEU A 93 3.47 27.91 -8.79
C LEU A 93 4.14 26.93 -7.83
N ASN A 94 3.96 27.10 -6.52
CA ASN A 94 4.42 26.14 -5.51
C ASN A 94 3.44 24.97 -5.32
N LEU A 95 3.09 24.27 -6.42
CA LEU A 95 2.16 23.13 -6.39
C LEU A 95 2.72 21.91 -5.63
N ILE A 96 4.04 21.75 -5.63
CA ILE A 96 4.71 20.72 -4.83
C ILE A 96 5.99 21.30 -4.23
N SER A 97 5.90 21.78 -2.99
CA SER A 97 6.99 22.44 -2.28
C SER A 97 7.93 21.47 -1.55
N ASN A 98 7.43 20.31 -1.09
CA ASN A 98 8.11 19.46 -0.11
C ASN A 98 8.65 18.12 -0.65
N ILE A 99 8.91 17.99 -1.97
CA ILE A 99 9.63 16.80 -2.50
C ILE A 99 11.05 16.68 -1.89
N SER A 100 11.55 17.76 -1.30
CA SER A 100 12.87 17.90 -0.68
C SER A 100 12.94 17.49 0.80
N ASP A 101 11.89 16.97 1.43
CA ASP A 101 12.00 16.33 2.76
C ASP A 101 12.63 14.94 2.61
N VAL A 102 13.91 14.95 2.21
CA VAL A 102 14.74 13.79 1.91
C VAL A 102 14.90 12.98 3.19
N ASN A 103 14.32 11.78 3.20
CA ASN A 103 14.68 10.79 4.19
C ASN A 103 16.14 10.39 3.95
N ASN A 104 16.98 10.55 4.98
CA ASN A 104 18.37 10.12 4.94
C ASN A 104 18.46 8.66 4.44
N ILE A 105 19.12 8.45 3.30
CA ILE A 105 19.48 7.10 2.85
C ILE A 105 20.37 6.55 3.93
N SER A 106 19.87 5.55 4.64
CA SER A 106 20.55 4.95 5.78
C SER A 106 20.54 3.46 5.61
N ILE A 107 21.55 2.81 6.17
CA ILE A 107 21.56 1.34 6.30
C ILE A 107 20.30 0.85 7.05
N LEU A 108 19.69 1.67 7.93
CA LEU A 108 18.40 1.38 8.55
C LEU A 108 17.26 1.25 7.54
N THR A 109 17.28 2.03 6.45
CA THR A 109 16.30 1.91 5.36
C THR A 109 16.40 0.54 4.70
N PHE A 110 17.62 0.06 4.46
CA PHE A 110 17.87 -1.26 3.90
C PHE A 110 17.48 -2.38 4.87
N ILE A 111 17.90 -2.29 6.14
CA ILE A 111 17.57 -3.29 7.17
C ILE A 111 16.05 -3.35 7.39
N GLY A 112 15.39 -2.20 7.51
CA GLY A 112 13.94 -2.12 7.68
C GLY A 112 13.20 -2.68 6.46
N SER A 113 13.61 -2.33 5.24
CA SER A 113 12.98 -2.86 4.02
C SER A 113 13.22 -4.36 3.84
N PHE A 114 14.39 -4.87 4.23
CA PHE A 114 14.68 -6.31 4.28
C PHE A 114 13.73 -7.06 5.22
N LEU A 115 13.51 -6.56 6.44
CA LEU A 115 12.55 -7.15 7.38
C LEU A 115 11.11 -7.10 6.84
N ILE A 116 10.73 -6.00 6.20
CA ILE A 116 9.44 -5.88 5.48
C ILE A 116 9.32 -6.98 4.41
N GLY A 117 10.37 -7.20 3.62
CA GLY A 117 10.40 -8.23 2.59
C GLY A 117 10.16 -9.65 3.14
N ILE A 118 10.79 -10.00 4.25
CA ILE A 118 10.55 -11.28 4.94
C ILE A 118 9.10 -11.36 5.44
N SER A 119 8.62 -10.28 6.09
CA SER A 119 7.28 -10.24 6.67
C SER A 119 6.17 -10.41 5.64
N ILE A 120 6.34 -9.86 4.42
CA ILE A 120 5.42 -9.98 3.29
C ILE A 120 5.18 -11.45 2.91
N ILE A 121 6.23 -12.28 3.00
CA ILE A 121 6.11 -13.72 2.70
C ILE A 121 5.32 -14.42 3.80
N ILE A 122 5.61 -14.11 5.07
CA ILE A 122 4.96 -14.69 6.25
C ILE A 122 3.47 -14.35 6.29
N THR A 123 3.11 -13.06 6.18
CA THR A 123 1.72 -12.58 6.33
C THR A 123 0.91 -12.71 5.04
N SER A 124 1.55 -12.86 3.88
CA SER A 124 0.92 -12.69 2.56
C SER A 124 0.46 -11.27 2.23
N ASN A 125 0.71 -10.30 3.12
CA ASN A 125 0.14 -8.97 3.01
C ASN A 125 1.21 -7.90 3.16
N CYS A 126 1.05 -6.82 2.42
CA CYS A 126 1.72 -5.57 2.69
C CYS A 126 0.89 -4.76 3.68
N ALA A 127 1.36 -3.57 4.08
CA ALA A 127 0.65 -2.72 5.04
C ALA A 127 -0.79 -2.39 4.61
N SER A 128 -0.99 -1.99 3.34
CA SER A 128 -2.34 -1.75 2.80
C SER A 128 -3.14 -3.04 2.65
N GLY A 129 -2.50 -4.18 2.38
CA GLY A 129 -3.13 -5.49 2.31
C GLY A 129 -3.74 -5.95 3.64
N ILE A 130 -3.07 -5.66 4.76
CA ILE A 130 -3.63 -5.95 6.10
C ILE A 130 -4.92 -5.16 6.34
N LEU A 131 -4.96 -3.88 5.95
CA LEU A 131 -6.17 -3.05 6.04
C LEU A 131 -7.29 -3.56 5.12
N VAL A 132 -6.96 -4.03 3.91
CA VAL A 132 -7.94 -4.66 2.99
C VAL A 132 -8.54 -5.92 3.62
N ASP A 133 -7.71 -6.78 4.23
CA ASP A 133 -8.19 -8.00 4.87
C ASP A 133 -9.05 -7.70 6.11
N LEU A 134 -8.67 -6.70 6.90
CA LEU A 134 -9.49 -6.21 8.01
C LEU A 134 -10.85 -5.70 7.49
N ALA A 135 -10.86 -4.93 6.41
CA ALA A 135 -12.08 -4.39 5.80
C ALA A 135 -12.99 -5.49 5.21
N LYS A 136 -12.42 -6.64 4.81
CA LYS A 136 -13.17 -7.81 4.35
C LYS A 136 -13.78 -8.63 5.49
N GLY A 137 -13.43 -8.34 6.75
CA GLY A 137 -13.89 -9.08 7.92
C GLY A 137 -13.01 -10.28 8.30
N LYS A 138 -11.76 -10.36 7.81
CA LYS A 138 -10.83 -11.45 8.14
C LYS A 138 -10.10 -11.17 9.46
N ILE A 139 -10.16 -12.09 10.42
CA ILE A 139 -9.46 -11.95 11.71
C ILE A 139 -7.94 -11.82 11.57
N LYS A 140 -7.37 -12.43 10.52
CA LYS A 140 -5.96 -12.32 10.15
C LYS A 140 -5.53 -10.85 9.93
N GLY A 141 -6.42 -10.03 9.35
CA GLY A 141 -6.22 -8.59 9.19
C GLY A 141 -6.16 -7.87 10.53
N LEU A 142 -7.06 -8.20 11.46
CA LEU A 142 -7.09 -7.59 12.80
C LEU A 142 -5.82 -7.88 13.60
N ILE A 143 -5.41 -9.15 13.65
CA ILE A 143 -4.16 -9.58 14.30
C ILE A 143 -2.98 -8.84 13.65
N GLY A 144 -2.96 -8.78 12.32
CA GLY A 144 -1.95 -8.05 11.56
C GLY A 144 -1.86 -6.58 11.96
N VAL A 145 -2.99 -5.86 12.08
CA VAL A 145 -3.01 -4.44 12.50
C VAL A 145 -2.48 -4.26 13.92
N ILE A 146 -2.93 -5.08 14.88
CA ILE A 146 -2.53 -4.99 16.28
C ILE A 146 -1.00 -5.13 16.40
N PHE A 147 -0.44 -6.19 15.82
CA PHE A 147 1.00 -6.41 15.89
C PHE A 147 1.79 -5.45 15.00
N PHE A 148 1.21 -4.91 13.92
CA PHE A 148 1.82 -3.82 13.16
C PHE A 148 1.98 -2.57 14.03
N ILE A 149 0.97 -2.19 14.82
CA ILE A 149 1.05 -1.03 15.71
C ILE A 149 2.15 -1.25 16.75
N ILE A 150 2.14 -2.41 17.44
CA ILE A 150 3.15 -2.76 18.45
C ILE A 150 4.55 -2.74 17.84
N GLY A 151 4.73 -3.40 16.69
CA GLY A 151 5.99 -3.41 15.96
C GLY A 151 6.44 -2.01 15.55
N SER A 152 5.50 -1.15 15.11
CA SER A 152 5.81 0.22 14.71
C SER A 152 6.30 1.07 15.88
N VAL A 153 5.70 0.93 17.06
CA VAL A 153 6.14 1.64 18.27
C VAL A 153 7.57 1.24 18.62
N VAL A 154 7.85 -0.06 18.69
CA VAL A 154 9.20 -0.57 19.00
C VAL A 154 10.20 -0.13 17.92
N GLY A 155 9.83 -0.26 16.65
CA GLY A 155 10.68 0.12 15.52
C GLY A 155 10.97 1.62 15.48
N TYR A 156 10.02 2.48 15.86
CA TYR A 156 10.22 3.92 15.93
C TYR A 156 11.12 4.32 17.10
N ILE A 157 11.00 3.67 18.25
CA ILE A 157 11.94 3.82 19.37
C ILE A 157 13.36 3.40 18.94
N SER A 158 13.49 2.25 18.28
CA SER A 158 14.76 1.76 17.75
C SER A 158 15.36 2.73 16.72
N LEU A 159 14.54 3.25 15.79
CA LEU A 159 14.96 4.25 14.82
C LEU A 159 15.55 5.48 15.53
N LYS A 160 14.84 6.06 16.50
CA LYS A 160 15.32 7.24 17.24
C LYS A 160 16.59 6.94 18.04
N SER A 161 16.69 5.76 18.65
CA SER A 161 17.89 5.34 19.38
C SER A 161 19.10 5.15 18.44
N PHE A 162 18.92 4.46 17.32
CA PHE A 162 19.99 4.21 16.35
C PHE A 162 20.37 5.44 15.54
N SER A 163 19.44 6.38 15.32
CA SER A 163 19.76 7.66 14.67
C SER A 163 20.72 8.54 15.47
N LYS A 164 20.89 8.26 16.78
CA LYS A 164 21.84 8.97 17.65
C LYS A 164 23.24 8.34 17.64
N THR A 165 23.42 7.11 17.15
CA THR A 165 24.71 6.44 17.13
C THR A 165 25.55 6.83 15.90
N SER A 166 26.83 7.13 16.13
CA SER A 166 27.77 7.67 15.13
C SER A 166 27.92 6.82 13.87
N PHE A 167 27.80 5.49 13.97
CA PHE A 167 27.86 4.56 12.84
C PHE A 167 26.74 4.77 11.81
N PHE A 168 25.52 5.03 12.29
CA PHE A 168 24.35 5.22 11.44
C PHE A 168 24.27 6.64 10.87
N ILE A 169 24.88 7.60 11.55
CA ILE A 169 25.04 8.98 11.06
C ILE A 169 26.08 9.03 9.93
N LYS A 170 27.23 8.35 10.07
CA LYS A 170 28.28 8.32 9.03
C LYS A 170 27.83 7.65 7.73
N THR A 171 26.89 6.70 7.81
CA THR A 171 26.30 6.02 6.65
C THR A 171 25.08 6.74 6.08
N SER A 172 24.68 7.86 6.69
CA SER A 172 23.54 8.66 6.22
C SER A 172 23.98 9.68 5.17
N THR A 173 24.01 9.28 3.91
CA THR A 173 24.27 10.21 2.80
C THR A 173 22.95 10.73 2.25
N LYS A 174 22.79 12.06 2.22
CA LYS A 174 21.68 12.73 1.54
C LYS A 174 21.96 12.76 0.05
N VAL A 175 21.83 11.64 -0.64
CA VAL A 175 22.01 11.61 -2.09
C VAL A 175 20.67 11.90 -2.76
N PHE A 176 20.44 13.17 -3.06
CA PHE A 176 19.33 13.59 -3.92
C PHE A 176 19.79 13.48 -5.37
N LEU A 177 19.20 12.56 -6.15
CA LEU A 177 19.54 12.42 -7.58
C LEU A 177 19.33 13.74 -8.35
N LEU A 178 18.33 14.53 -7.95
CA LEU A 178 17.97 15.78 -8.62
C LEU A 178 19.04 16.88 -8.48
N ASN A 179 19.81 16.94 -7.39
CA ASN A 179 20.78 18.02 -7.17
C ASN A 179 22.04 17.87 -8.02
N HIS A 180 22.28 16.68 -8.59
CA HIS A 180 23.52 16.39 -9.32
C HIS A 180 23.32 16.15 -10.81
N ILE A 181 22.14 15.68 -11.25
CA ILE A 181 21.96 15.09 -12.59
C ILE A 181 20.84 15.76 -13.40
N GLY A 182 20.04 16.64 -12.78
CA GLY A 182 18.92 17.32 -13.43
C GLY A 182 17.64 16.46 -13.48
N PHE A 183 16.49 17.14 -13.56
CA PHE A 183 15.17 16.50 -13.43
C PHE A 183 14.85 15.53 -14.57
N LEU A 184 15.14 15.93 -15.81
CA LEU A 184 14.91 15.12 -17.02
C LEU A 184 15.76 13.84 -16.99
N THR A 185 17.04 13.98 -16.65
CA THR A 185 17.97 12.84 -16.60
C THR A 185 17.56 11.85 -15.50
N THR A 186 17.12 12.35 -14.33
CA THR A 186 16.62 11.49 -13.25
C THR A 186 15.40 10.69 -13.69
N LEU A 187 14.51 11.29 -14.48
CA LEU A 187 13.37 10.58 -15.08
C LEU A 187 13.82 9.52 -16.07
N ILE A 188 14.74 9.84 -16.99
CA ILE A 188 15.24 8.88 -17.98
C ILE A 188 15.92 7.70 -17.29
N CYS A 189 16.79 7.94 -16.31
CA CYS A 189 17.43 6.89 -15.52
C CYS A 189 16.39 6.02 -14.78
N SER A 190 15.39 6.63 -14.15
CA SER A 190 14.33 5.90 -13.43
C SER A 190 13.51 5.02 -14.38
N LEU A 191 13.13 5.55 -15.55
CA LEU A 191 12.40 4.80 -16.58
C LEU A 191 13.24 3.66 -17.15
N LEU A 192 14.54 3.86 -17.39
CA LEU A 192 15.45 2.82 -17.84
C LEU A 192 15.54 1.67 -16.82
N VAL A 193 15.67 1.98 -15.53
CA VAL A 193 15.68 0.95 -14.47
C VAL A 193 14.35 0.18 -14.44
N LEU A 194 13.20 0.88 -14.52
CA LEU A 194 11.89 0.21 -14.57
C LEU A 194 11.71 -0.63 -15.83
N PHE A 195 12.23 -0.17 -16.98
CA PHE A 195 12.20 -0.92 -18.23
C PHE A 195 13.04 -2.20 -18.14
N ILE A 196 14.24 -2.12 -17.57
CA ILE A 196 15.09 -3.30 -17.30
C ILE A 196 14.36 -4.28 -16.37
N LEU A 197 13.75 -3.79 -15.27
CA LEU A 197 12.96 -4.62 -14.37
C LEU A 197 11.78 -5.29 -15.10
N TYR A 198 11.09 -4.56 -15.99
CA TYR A 198 10.02 -5.11 -16.81
C TYR A 198 10.51 -6.22 -17.74
N LEU A 199 11.66 -6.03 -18.39
CA LEU A 199 12.28 -7.06 -19.24
C LEU A 199 12.70 -8.29 -18.44
N ILE A 200 13.27 -8.11 -17.24
CA ILE A 200 13.62 -9.23 -16.35
C ILE A 200 12.37 -10.04 -15.99
N VAL A 201 11.28 -9.37 -15.60
CA VAL A 201 10.01 -10.01 -15.25
C VAL A 201 9.40 -10.73 -16.46
N LYS A 202 9.42 -10.11 -17.64
CA LYS A 202 8.91 -10.71 -18.89
C LYS A 202 9.75 -11.94 -19.31
N LYS A 203 11.08 -11.86 -19.22
CA LYS A 203 11.99 -12.97 -19.52
C LYS A 203 11.79 -14.12 -18.54
N TYR A 204 11.57 -13.82 -17.26
CA TYR A 204 11.24 -14.81 -16.24
C TYR A 204 9.95 -15.55 -16.60
N GLU A 205 8.87 -14.85 -16.93
CA GLU A 205 7.61 -15.47 -17.34
C GLU A 205 7.77 -16.34 -18.59
N HIS A 206 8.43 -15.83 -19.64
CA HIS A 206 8.63 -16.57 -20.89
C HIS A 206 9.40 -17.88 -20.67
N LYS A 207 10.44 -17.85 -19.82
CA LYS A 207 11.22 -19.05 -19.46
C LYS A 207 10.35 -20.16 -18.85
N TYR A 208 9.30 -19.81 -18.09
CA TYR A 208 8.44 -20.78 -17.43
C TYR A 208 7.15 -21.09 -18.20
N GLN A 209 6.64 -20.19 -19.04
CA GLN A 209 5.54 -20.48 -19.97
C GLN A 209 5.95 -21.53 -21.02
N ILE A 210 7.23 -21.54 -21.45
CA ILE A 210 7.75 -22.60 -22.32
C ILE A 210 7.74 -23.98 -21.62
N GLN A 211 7.74 -24.03 -20.29
CA GLN A 211 7.82 -25.27 -19.52
C GLN A 211 6.47 -25.83 -19.07
N ASN A 212 5.39 -25.02 -19.06
CA ASN A 212 4.05 -25.44 -18.67
C ASN A 212 3.06 -25.12 -19.79
N PHE A 213 2.69 -26.15 -20.54
CA PHE A 213 1.66 -26.12 -21.58
C PHE A 213 0.35 -25.48 -21.06
N ASN A 214 -0.15 -24.55 -21.86
CA ASN A 214 -1.45 -23.86 -21.82
C ASN A 214 -2.49 -24.35 -20.80
N LEU A 215 -2.71 -23.56 -19.75
CA LEU A 215 -4.04 -23.43 -19.16
C LEU A 215 -4.62 -22.08 -19.60
N LYS A 216 -5.28 -22.09 -20.76
CA LYS A 216 -6.25 -21.05 -21.11
C LYS A 216 -7.39 -21.15 -20.10
N ILE A 217 -7.44 -20.22 -19.17
CA ILE A 217 -8.62 -19.99 -18.34
C ILE A 217 -9.69 -19.44 -19.27
N ASN A 218 -10.63 -20.30 -19.67
CA ASN A 218 -11.84 -19.94 -20.39
C ASN A 218 -12.81 -19.22 -19.43
N ASP A 219 -12.55 -17.95 -19.11
CA ASP A 219 -13.48 -17.15 -18.29
C ASP A 219 -14.47 -16.30 -19.13
N ASP A 220 -14.36 -16.32 -20.46
CA ASP A 220 -15.09 -15.37 -21.32
C ASP A 220 -16.40 -15.89 -21.94
N LYS A 221 -16.93 -17.04 -21.52
CA LYS A 221 -18.14 -17.60 -22.17
C LYS A 221 -19.50 -17.19 -21.59
N LEU A 222 -19.60 -16.37 -20.53
CA LEU A 222 -20.89 -16.23 -19.86
C LEU A 222 -21.79 -15.03 -20.21
N ILE A 223 -21.38 -13.95 -20.88
CA ILE A 223 -22.34 -12.85 -21.14
C ILE A 223 -22.00 -12.08 -22.43
N ASN A 224 -22.19 -12.71 -23.59
CA ASN A 224 -22.42 -12.01 -24.85
C ASN A 224 -23.92 -11.95 -25.12
N ASN A 225 -24.63 -11.04 -24.45
CA ASN A 225 -25.92 -10.58 -24.91
C ASN A 225 -25.99 -9.07 -24.70
N SER A 226 -25.87 -8.35 -25.81
CA SER A 226 -25.89 -6.90 -25.92
C SER A 226 -27.29 -6.36 -25.63
N SER A 227 -27.57 -6.04 -24.37
CA SER A 227 -28.63 -5.08 -24.03
C SER A 227 -28.05 -4.00 -23.11
N LYS A 228 -27.81 -2.81 -23.69
CA LYS A 228 -27.26 -1.64 -23.01
C LYS A 228 -28.34 -0.95 -22.17
N LYS A 229 -28.87 -1.60 -21.13
CA LYS A 229 -29.66 -0.91 -20.09
C LYS A 229 -28.73 -0.48 -18.96
N LEU A 230 -28.68 0.83 -18.67
CA LEU A 230 -27.83 1.44 -17.64
C LEU A 230 -28.05 0.82 -16.25
N PHE A 231 -29.29 0.51 -15.89
CA PHE A 231 -29.67 -0.17 -14.64
C PHE A 231 -30.00 -1.65 -14.86
N SER A 232 -29.05 -2.43 -15.38
CA SER A 232 -29.18 -3.88 -15.48
C SER A 232 -28.29 -4.59 -14.47
N TYR A 233 -28.66 -5.82 -14.09
CA TYR A 233 -27.79 -6.67 -13.26
C TYR A 233 -26.41 -6.90 -13.91
N GLN A 234 -26.32 -6.82 -15.24
CA GLN A 234 -25.06 -6.95 -15.98
C GLN A 234 -24.14 -5.74 -15.79
N THR A 235 -24.66 -4.50 -15.81
CA THR A 235 -23.87 -3.30 -15.48
C THR A 235 -23.45 -3.33 -14.01
N TYR A 236 -24.35 -3.74 -13.11
CA TYR A 236 -24.01 -3.94 -11.70
C TYR A 236 -22.90 -4.98 -11.51
N TYR A 237 -23.00 -6.14 -12.18
CA TYR A 237 -22.00 -7.19 -12.10
C TYR A 237 -20.65 -6.73 -12.66
N LYS A 238 -20.64 -6.04 -13.81
CA LYS A 238 -19.40 -5.55 -14.43
C LYS A 238 -18.70 -4.48 -13.60
N LEU A 239 -19.45 -3.57 -12.97
CA LEU A 239 -18.89 -2.45 -12.20
C LEU A 239 -18.56 -2.83 -10.74
N PHE A 240 -19.45 -3.58 -10.08
CA PHE A 240 -19.42 -3.83 -8.64
C PHE A 240 -19.12 -5.27 -8.23
N VAL A 241 -18.96 -6.22 -9.18
CA VAL A 241 -18.66 -7.63 -8.85
C VAL A 241 -17.40 -8.14 -9.55
N LYS A 242 -17.24 -7.90 -10.85
CA LYS A 242 -16.07 -8.30 -11.65
C LYS A 242 -14.82 -7.54 -11.19
N ASN A 243 -13.69 -8.24 -11.11
CA ASN A 243 -12.41 -7.61 -10.79
C ASN A 243 -12.00 -6.68 -11.93
N TRP A 244 -11.51 -5.49 -11.58
CA TRP A 244 -11.00 -4.53 -12.56
C TRP A 244 -9.61 -4.96 -13.07
N SER A 245 -9.26 -4.53 -14.28
CA SER A 245 -7.96 -4.89 -14.86
C SER A 245 -6.83 -4.20 -14.09
N PHE A 246 -5.69 -4.88 -13.95
CA PHE A 246 -4.57 -4.30 -13.20
C PHE A 246 -4.05 -3.01 -13.83
N ILE A 247 -4.15 -2.85 -15.16
CA ILE A 247 -3.76 -1.62 -15.85
C ILE A 247 -4.66 -0.44 -15.46
N THR A 248 -5.98 -0.65 -15.43
CA THR A 248 -6.93 0.40 -14.98
C THR A 248 -6.66 0.80 -13.53
N ALA A 249 -6.33 -0.16 -12.68
CA ALA A 249 -5.94 0.12 -11.31
C ALA A 249 -4.64 0.93 -11.24
N SER A 250 -3.60 0.58 -12.00
CA SER A 250 -2.33 1.32 -12.03
C SER A 250 -2.51 2.80 -12.40
N ILE A 251 -3.35 3.08 -13.41
CA ILE A 251 -3.64 4.47 -13.85
C ILE A 251 -4.43 5.23 -12.77
N LEU A 252 -5.48 4.62 -12.22
CA LEU A 252 -6.31 5.29 -11.21
C LEU A 252 -5.55 5.54 -9.91
N ILE A 253 -4.73 4.58 -9.47
CA ILE A 253 -3.90 4.72 -8.26
C ILE A 253 -2.84 5.80 -8.48
N SER A 254 -2.19 5.88 -9.65
CA SER A 254 -1.20 6.92 -9.91
C SER A 254 -1.81 8.32 -9.89
N ILE A 255 -2.98 8.51 -10.51
CA ILE A 255 -3.72 9.78 -10.48
C ILE A 255 -4.09 10.16 -9.05
N CYS A 256 -4.66 9.23 -8.28
CA CYS A 256 -5.06 9.49 -6.89
C CYS A 256 -3.85 9.83 -6.00
N ALA A 257 -2.74 9.11 -6.14
CA ALA A 257 -1.53 9.36 -5.36
C ALA A 257 -0.87 10.70 -5.71
N SER A 258 -0.82 11.07 -6.98
CA SER A 258 -0.34 12.40 -7.40
C SER A 258 -1.27 13.52 -6.90
N PHE A 259 -2.58 13.29 -6.87
CA PHE A 259 -3.53 14.27 -6.34
C PHE A 259 -3.40 14.44 -4.81
N ILE A 260 -3.13 13.36 -4.06
CA ILE A 260 -2.74 13.44 -2.63
C ILE A 260 -1.51 14.33 -2.45
N LEU A 261 -0.50 14.14 -3.30
CA LEU A 261 0.75 14.90 -3.23
C LEU A 261 0.50 16.41 -3.41
N VAL A 262 -0.30 16.80 -4.40
CA VAL A 262 -0.61 18.21 -4.71
C VAL A 262 -1.44 18.86 -3.60
N ILE A 263 -2.45 18.16 -3.07
CA ILE A 263 -3.34 18.76 -2.06
C ILE A 263 -2.68 18.86 -0.69
N ASN A 264 -1.90 17.86 -0.30
CA ASN A 264 -1.41 17.75 1.06
C ASN A 264 0.07 18.14 1.21
N ASN A 265 0.80 18.36 0.11
CA ASN A 265 2.26 18.48 0.10
C ASN A 265 2.95 17.33 0.86
N LYS A 266 2.29 16.16 0.88
CA LYS A 266 2.73 14.94 1.55
C LYS A 266 2.48 13.76 0.62
N THR A 267 3.39 12.81 0.62
CA THR A 267 3.22 11.59 -0.15
C THR A 267 2.21 10.63 0.50
N TRP A 268 1.67 9.73 -0.30
CA TRP A 268 0.77 8.70 0.18
C TRP A 268 1.51 7.68 1.08
N GLY A 269 0.97 7.41 2.26
CA GLY A 269 1.53 6.43 3.18
C GLY A 269 0.49 5.83 4.10
N VAL A 270 0.73 4.58 4.51
CA VAL A 270 -0.20 3.79 5.34
C VAL A 270 0.36 3.55 6.75
N SER A 271 1.68 3.52 6.93
CA SER A 271 2.30 3.14 8.20
C SER A 271 2.21 4.20 9.29
N ARG A 272 2.40 5.49 8.94
CA ARG A 272 2.50 6.58 9.93
C ARG A 272 1.23 6.79 10.77
N PRO A 273 0.01 6.67 10.22
CA PRO A 273 -1.22 6.76 11.01
C PRO A 273 -1.36 5.70 12.10
N PHE A 274 -0.70 4.54 12.01
CA PHE A 274 -0.70 3.56 13.10
C PHE A 274 0.00 4.08 14.36
N LEU A 275 1.06 4.89 14.21
CA LEU A 275 1.71 5.55 15.34
C LEU A 275 0.85 6.69 15.92
N ILE A 276 0.17 7.45 15.06
CA ILE A 276 -0.81 8.46 15.52
C ILE A 276 -1.91 7.77 16.34
N PHE A 277 -2.47 6.68 15.80
CA PHE A 277 -3.51 5.89 16.47
C PHE A 277 -3.02 5.31 17.81
N PHE A 278 -1.77 4.85 17.90
CA PHE A 278 -1.17 4.45 19.18
C PHE A 278 -1.14 5.59 20.20
N THR A 279 -0.64 6.77 19.81
CA THR A 279 -0.61 7.92 20.74
C THR A 279 -2.00 8.39 21.16
N TYR A 280 -3.00 8.25 20.28
CA TYR A 280 -4.40 8.49 20.62
C TYR A 280 -4.95 7.45 21.61
N LEU A 281 -4.65 6.16 21.43
CA LEU A 281 -5.04 5.15 22.43
C LEU A 281 -4.42 5.46 23.79
N CYS A 282 -3.14 5.84 23.83
CA CYS A 282 -2.49 6.22 25.08
C CYS A 282 -3.15 7.45 25.73
N SER A 283 -3.58 8.46 24.97
CA SER A 283 -4.29 9.62 25.54
C SER A 283 -5.66 9.24 26.08
N VAL A 284 -6.41 8.36 25.38
CA VAL A 284 -7.70 7.83 25.86
C VAL A 284 -7.54 7.04 27.16
N PHE A 285 -6.51 6.20 27.26
CA PHE A 285 -6.22 5.43 28.47
C PHE A 285 -5.40 6.19 29.53
N LYS A 286 -5.17 7.49 29.34
CA LYS A 286 -4.37 8.35 30.24
C LYS A 286 -2.96 7.80 30.56
N ILE A 287 -2.36 7.09 29.61
CA ILE A 287 -0.99 6.60 29.70
C ILE A 287 -0.05 7.75 29.32
N ASN A 288 0.75 8.23 30.28
CA ASN A 288 1.67 9.34 30.08
C ASN A 288 2.84 8.95 29.16
N LEU A 289 2.73 9.30 27.87
CA LEU A 289 3.83 9.31 26.92
C LEU A 289 4.63 10.62 27.06
N SER A 290 5.37 10.79 28.15
CA SER A 290 6.24 11.97 28.36
C SER A 290 7.52 11.97 27.53
N ASN A 291 7.68 11.00 26.62
CA ASN A 291 8.91 10.79 25.90
C ASN A 291 9.03 11.74 24.69
N GLN A 292 10.09 12.56 24.67
CA GLN A 292 10.40 13.49 23.57
C GLN A 292 10.43 12.79 22.20
N MET A 293 10.66 11.48 22.16
CA MET A 293 10.63 10.67 20.94
C MET A 293 9.29 10.77 20.17
N PHE A 294 8.15 10.82 20.88
CA PHE A 294 6.81 10.82 20.27
C PHE A 294 6.16 12.20 20.17
N ALA A 295 6.88 13.29 20.48
CA ALA A 295 6.34 14.65 20.53
C ALA A 295 5.60 15.05 19.24
N ASP A 296 6.11 14.68 18.07
CA ASP A 296 5.48 14.98 16.77
C ASP A 296 4.11 14.29 16.62
N PHE A 297 3.98 13.05 17.10
CA PHE A 297 2.73 12.29 17.05
C PHE A 297 1.73 12.80 18.08
N ILE A 298 2.20 13.16 19.29
CA ILE A 298 1.36 13.74 20.35
C ILE A 298 0.77 15.07 19.89
N LYS A 299 1.56 15.94 19.24
CA LYS A 299 1.08 17.20 18.65
C LYS A 299 -0.06 16.97 17.65
N ILE A 300 0.09 16.00 16.75
CA ILE A 300 -0.95 15.65 15.78
C ILE A 300 -2.21 15.15 16.49
N THR A 301 -2.04 14.26 17.47
CA THR A 301 -3.16 13.69 18.24
C THR A 301 -3.92 14.75 19.04
N ASN A 302 -3.22 15.72 19.65
CA ASN A 302 -3.83 16.82 20.40
C ASN A 302 -4.65 17.77 19.50
N ASN A 303 -4.23 17.95 18.25
CA ASN A 303 -4.98 18.73 17.26
C ASN A 303 -6.22 17.98 16.73
N GLY A 304 -6.42 16.72 17.10
CA GLY A 304 -7.54 15.88 16.71
C GLY A 304 -7.22 14.98 15.50
N LEU A 305 -7.56 13.70 15.60
CA LEU A 305 -7.31 12.69 14.56
C LEU A 305 -7.86 13.06 13.18
N LEU A 306 -9.05 13.66 13.14
CA LEU A 306 -9.72 14.03 11.89
C LEU A 306 -9.11 15.28 11.23
N ASN A 307 -8.23 16.00 11.92
CA ASN A 307 -7.54 17.17 11.39
C ASN A 307 -6.19 16.81 10.73
N ASP A 308 -5.81 15.54 10.69
CA ASP A 308 -4.64 15.06 9.95
C ASP A 308 -5.04 14.38 8.63
N SER A 309 -4.47 14.87 7.53
CA SER A 309 -4.76 14.37 6.18
C SER A 309 -4.33 12.91 5.98
N SER A 310 -3.24 12.46 6.61
CA SER A 310 -2.78 11.07 6.47
C SER A 310 -3.74 10.10 7.17
N THR A 311 -4.26 10.48 8.33
CA THR A 311 -5.31 9.75 9.04
C THR A 311 -6.58 9.66 8.20
N LEU A 312 -7.06 10.79 7.63
CA LEU A 312 -8.26 10.79 6.78
C LEU A 312 -8.11 9.96 5.50
N ILE A 313 -6.95 9.99 4.83
CA ILE A 313 -6.68 9.13 3.66
C ILE A 313 -6.83 7.65 4.06
N ASN A 314 -6.32 7.25 5.23
CA ASN A 314 -6.37 5.85 5.66
C ASN A 314 -7.76 5.43 6.17
N ILE A 315 -8.51 6.33 6.81
CA ILE A 315 -9.93 6.12 7.13
C ILE A 315 -10.75 5.95 5.84
N GLY A 316 -10.58 6.86 4.89
CA GLY A 316 -11.20 6.78 3.57
C GLY A 316 -10.84 5.47 2.89
N PHE A 317 -9.55 5.10 2.85
CA PHE A 317 -9.06 3.86 2.28
C PHE A 317 -9.73 2.62 2.88
N PHE A 318 -9.82 2.54 4.20
CA PHE A 318 -10.49 1.44 4.89
C PHE A 318 -11.98 1.37 4.51
N ILE A 319 -12.69 2.50 4.54
CA ILE A 319 -14.11 2.56 4.17
C ILE A 319 -14.32 2.20 2.70
N GLY A 320 -13.45 2.65 1.80
CA GLY A 320 -13.48 2.30 0.38
C GLY A 320 -13.32 0.81 0.13
N CYS A 321 -12.39 0.16 0.86
CA CYS A 321 -12.23 -1.29 0.82
C CYS A 321 -13.50 -2.00 1.29
N LEU A 322 -14.07 -1.54 2.41
CA LEU A 322 -15.25 -2.13 3.04
C LEU A 322 -16.49 -1.99 2.14
N VAL A 323 -16.75 -0.79 1.61
CA VAL A 323 -17.85 -0.52 0.66
C VAL A 323 -17.68 -1.35 -0.61
N CYS A 324 -16.46 -1.45 -1.16
CA CYS A 324 -16.19 -2.31 -2.30
C CYS A 324 -16.57 -3.79 -2.04
N CYS A 325 -16.27 -4.30 -0.84
CA CYS A 325 -16.56 -5.67 -0.45
C CYS A 325 -18.05 -5.92 -0.25
N LEU A 326 -18.73 -5.02 0.47
CA LEU A 326 -20.17 -5.06 0.72
C LEU A 326 -20.99 -4.94 -0.56
N LEU A 327 -20.62 -4.02 -1.46
CA LEU A 327 -21.28 -3.88 -2.77
C LEU A 327 -21.13 -5.14 -3.63
N ALA A 328 -20.09 -5.95 -3.40
CA ALA A 328 -19.87 -7.20 -4.11
C ALA A 328 -20.53 -8.43 -3.42
N ASN A 329 -21.21 -8.25 -2.28
CA ASN A 329 -21.68 -9.33 -1.40
C ASN A 329 -20.55 -10.30 -0.96
N LYS A 330 -19.32 -9.79 -0.82
CA LYS A 330 -18.15 -10.59 -0.46
C LYS A 330 -17.70 -10.43 0.99
N PHE A 331 -18.39 -9.58 1.77
CA PHE A 331 -18.02 -9.38 3.17
C PHE A 331 -18.43 -10.59 4.00
N LYS A 332 -17.50 -11.10 4.80
CA LYS A 332 -17.74 -12.24 5.69
C LYS A 332 -16.84 -12.16 6.91
N CYS A 333 -17.44 -12.23 8.09
CA CYS A 333 -16.68 -12.30 9.33
C CYS A 333 -16.08 -13.69 9.50
N GLU A 334 -14.77 -13.81 9.29
CA GLU A 334 -14.02 -15.05 9.41
C GLU A 334 -13.14 -15.02 10.66
N PHE A 335 -13.66 -15.57 11.76
CA PHE A 335 -12.97 -15.64 13.05
C PHE A 335 -12.14 -16.93 13.26
N LYS A 336 -12.22 -17.89 12.34
CA LYS A 336 -11.48 -19.14 12.44
C LYS A 336 -10.02 -18.93 12.03
N ILE A 337 -9.10 -19.13 12.97
CA ILE A 337 -7.65 -19.09 12.71
C ILE A 337 -6.96 -20.26 13.42
N ASN A 338 -6.04 -20.93 12.73
CA ASN A 338 -5.24 -21.99 13.33
C ASN A 338 -4.10 -21.39 14.18
N LYS A 339 -3.64 -22.08 15.23
CA LYS A 339 -2.53 -21.65 16.10
C LYS A 339 -1.26 -21.31 15.30
N LYS A 340 -0.94 -22.12 14.26
CA LYS A 340 0.19 -21.87 13.36
C LYS A 340 0.04 -20.55 12.58
N GLU A 341 -1.14 -20.31 12.03
CA GLU A 341 -1.43 -19.07 11.31
C GLU A 341 -1.37 -17.87 12.25
N LEU A 342 -1.97 -17.98 13.44
CA LEU A 342 -1.92 -16.94 14.47
C LEU A 342 -0.47 -16.55 14.79
N PHE A 343 0.43 -17.52 14.96
CA PHE A 343 1.85 -17.29 15.19
C PHE A 343 2.51 -16.54 14.02
N TYR A 344 2.27 -16.97 12.77
CA TYR A 344 2.81 -16.30 11.59
C TYR A 344 2.29 -14.87 11.42
N PHE A 345 0.99 -14.64 11.61
CA PHE A 345 0.41 -13.29 11.50
C PHE A 345 0.88 -12.37 12.63
N THR A 346 1.13 -12.90 13.82
CA THR A 346 1.69 -12.16 14.96
C THR A 346 3.11 -11.69 14.66
N ILE A 347 4.01 -12.62 14.34
CA ILE A 347 5.42 -12.30 14.04
C ILE A 347 5.52 -11.45 12.78
N GLY A 348 4.79 -11.84 11.74
CA GLY A 348 4.80 -11.12 10.47
C GLY A 348 4.23 -9.70 10.60
N GLY A 349 3.15 -9.50 11.36
CA GLY A 349 2.61 -8.18 11.66
C GLY A 349 3.61 -7.30 12.42
N PHE A 350 4.24 -7.87 13.45
CA PHE A 350 5.27 -7.19 14.23
C PHE A 350 6.48 -6.78 13.36
N LEU A 351 7.05 -7.70 12.59
CA LEU A 351 8.18 -7.43 11.70
C LEU A 351 7.82 -6.40 10.63
N LEU A 352 6.60 -6.44 10.09
CA LEU A 352 6.15 -5.49 9.10
C LEU A 352 6.04 -4.07 9.68
N GLY A 353 5.52 -3.92 10.91
CA GLY A 353 5.46 -2.64 11.62
C GLY A 353 6.84 -2.11 12.03
N PHE A 354 7.67 -2.99 12.62
CA PHE A 354 9.03 -2.68 13.04
C PHE A 354 9.90 -2.22 11.87
N GLY A 355 9.90 -2.99 10.78
CA GLY A 355 10.62 -2.64 9.56
C GLY A 355 10.07 -1.37 8.91
N SER A 356 8.74 -1.16 8.93
CA SER A 356 8.13 0.07 8.37
C SER A 356 8.56 1.33 9.10
N SER A 357 8.80 1.25 10.41
CA SER A 357 9.28 2.39 11.20
C SER A 357 10.78 2.60 11.03
N LEU A 358 11.59 1.54 11.03
CA LEU A 358 13.03 1.64 10.74
C LEU A 358 13.33 2.19 9.34
N ALA A 359 12.52 1.84 8.35
CA ALA A 359 12.69 2.30 6.97
C ALA A 359 12.00 3.64 6.67
N ASN A 360 11.39 4.29 7.67
CA ASN A 360 10.57 5.50 7.51
C ASN A 360 9.49 5.35 6.42
N GLY A 361 8.89 4.18 6.30
CA GLY A 361 7.84 3.90 5.33
C GLY A 361 7.55 2.42 5.15
N CYS A 362 6.31 2.08 4.78
CA CYS A 362 5.95 0.75 4.28
C CYS A 362 6.20 0.62 2.77
N SER A 363 5.78 -0.47 2.11
CA SER A 363 5.91 -0.60 0.65
C SER A 363 5.20 0.52 -0.15
N VAL A 364 4.15 1.13 0.40
CA VAL A 364 3.48 2.28 -0.23
C VAL A 364 4.33 3.55 -0.04
N GLY A 365 4.58 3.94 1.21
CA GLY A 365 5.26 5.20 1.50
C GLY A 365 6.76 5.17 1.26
N GLY A 366 7.44 4.07 1.62
CA GLY A 366 8.89 3.89 1.58
C GLY A 366 9.44 3.39 0.25
N MET A 367 8.63 2.79 -0.61
CA MET A 367 9.03 2.41 -1.98
C MET A 367 8.25 3.20 -3.02
N TYR A 368 6.94 2.97 -3.15
CA TYR A 368 6.15 3.52 -4.24
C TYR A 368 6.22 5.05 -4.27
N SER A 369 5.90 5.70 -3.15
CA SER A 369 5.88 7.15 -3.09
C SER A 369 7.25 7.76 -3.30
N LYS A 370 8.29 7.23 -2.65
CA LYS A 370 9.66 7.73 -2.80
C LYS A 370 10.19 7.60 -4.22
N ILE A 371 10.00 6.44 -4.87
CA ILE A 371 10.39 6.27 -6.27
C ILE A 371 9.61 7.27 -7.13
N SER A 372 8.29 7.40 -6.94
CA SER A 372 7.46 8.30 -7.74
C SER A 372 7.81 9.79 -7.60
N THR A 373 8.42 10.19 -6.47
CA THR A 373 8.89 11.55 -6.22
C THR A 373 10.40 11.71 -6.44
N PHE A 374 11.04 10.77 -7.15
CA PHE A 374 12.46 10.81 -7.51
C PHE A 374 13.45 10.76 -6.32
N ASP A 375 13.03 10.19 -5.17
CA ASP A 375 13.89 9.97 -4.00
C ASP A 375 14.65 8.63 -4.13
N LEU A 376 15.99 8.69 -4.06
CA LEU A 376 16.86 7.52 -4.19
C LEU A 376 16.66 6.50 -3.06
N SER A 377 16.24 6.93 -1.87
CA SER A 377 15.97 6.01 -0.76
C SER A 377 14.83 5.03 -1.07
N GLY A 378 13.95 5.35 -2.03
CA GLY A 378 12.95 4.41 -2.55
C GLY A 378 13.54 3.22 -3.31
N TRP A 379 14.63 3.42 -4.03
CA TRP A 379 15.35 2.34 -4.74
C TRP A 379 16.12 1.45 -3.77
N VAL A 380 16.77 2.04 -2.76
CA VAL A 380 17.42 1.28 -1.68
C VAL A 380 16.40 0.44 -0.93
N PHE A 381 15.22 1.01 -0.65
CA PHE A 381 14.11 0.28 -0.08
C PHE A 381 13.71 -0.92 -0.94
N LEU A 382 13.50 -0.71 -2.26
CA LEU A 382 13.14 -1.77 -3.21
C LEU A 382 14.15 -2.93 -3.16
N ILE A 383 15.44 -2.63 -3.20
CA ILE A 383 16.51 -3.66 -3.19
C ILE A 383 16.47 -4.47 -1.89
N GLY A 384 16.47 -3.81 -0.73
CA GLY A 384 16.42 -4.50 0.55
C GLY A 384 15.17 -5.35 0.70
N MET A 385 14.01 -4.83 0.26
CA MET A 385 12.76 -5.58 0.27
C MET A 385 12.79 -6.80 -0.65
N ILE A 386 13.33 -6.69 -1.86
CA ILE A 386 13.48 -7.84 -2.78
C ILE A 386 14.39 -8.92 -2.19
N ILE A 387 15.52 -8.53 -1.58
CA ILE A 387 16.43 -9.48 -0.93
C ILE A 387 15.71 -10.17 0.24
N GLY A 388 14.98 -9.41 1.06
CA GLY A 388 14.17 -9.94 2.16
C GLY A 388 13.09 -10.92 1.69
N ILE A 389 12.44 -10.61 0.56
CA ILE A 389 11.48 -11.50 -0.11
C ILE A 389 12.15 -12.82 -0.50
N PHE A 390 13.31 -12.80 -1.15
CA PHE A 390 14.00 -14.02 -1.57
C PHE A 390 14.41 -14.89 -0.37
N VAL A 391 14.92 -14.26 0.69
CA VAL A 391 15.25 -14.95 1.94
C VAL A 391 13.99 -15.53 2.58
N GLY A 392 12.91 -14.76 2.67
CA GLY A 392 11.63 -15.21 3.20
C GLY A 392 11.06 -16.39 2.42
N ILE A 393 11.12 -16.36 1.08
CA ILE A 393 10.70 -17.48 0.23
C ILE A 393 11.54 -18.72 0.55
N LYS A 394 12.87 -18.60 0.61
CA LYS A 394 13.75 -19.75 0.87
C LYS A 394 13.50 -20.40 2.24
N ILE A 395 13.16 -19.60 3.24
CA ILE A 395 12.91 -20.06 4.61
C ILE A 395 11.51 -20.66 4.75
N PHE A 396 10.48 -19.95 4.29
CA PHE A 396 9.08 -20.28 4.61
C PHE A 396 8.33 -21.03 3.50
N ILE A 397 8.78 -20.95 2.25
CA ILE A 397 8.17 -21.64 1.10
C ILE A 397 9.09 -22.79 0.70
N LYS A 398 8.96 -23.94 1.39
CA LYS A 398 9.62 -25.19 0.97
C LYS A 398 8.98 -25.70 -0.33
N LYS A 399 9.83 -26.06 -1.31
CA LYS A 399 9.52 -26.48 -2.68
C LYS A 399 8.53 -27.67 -2.79
N HIS A 400 8.25 -28.40 -1.70
CA HIS A 400 7.39 -29.60 -1.67
C HIS A 400 5.95 -29.38 -1.14
N ASN A 401 5.58 -28.20 -0.62
CA ASN A 401 4.24 -27.94 -0.05
C ASN A 401 3.34 -27.05 -0.93
N ILE A 402 3.40 -27.22 -2.26
CA ILE A 402 2.63 -26.41 -3.21
C ILE A 402 1.12 -26.76 -3.17
N LYS A 403 0.76 -27.99 -2.77
CA LYS A 403 -0.65 -28.44 -2.71
C LYS A 403 -1.44 -27.89 -1.52
N THR A 404 -0.82 -27.62 -0.38
CA THR A 404 -1.53 -27.18 0.85
C THR A 404 -1.69 -25.66 0.97
N GLN A 405 -0.95 -24.86 0.19
CA GLN A 405 -1.08 -23.40 0.19
C GLN A 405 -2.15 -22.86 -0.77
N GLN A 406 -2.80 -23.74 -1.55
CA GLN A 406 -3.90 -23.39 -2.46
C GLN A 406 -5.13 -22.80 -1.74
N THR A 407 -5.31 -23.09 -0.45
CA THR A 407 -6.45 -22.60 0.36
C THR A 407 -6.19 -21.27 1.06
N ILE A 408 -4.97 -20.72 1.02
CA ILE A 408 -4.62 -19.48 1.73
C ILE A 408 -4.77 -18.24 0.83
N VAL A 409 -4.92 -18.43 -0.49
CA VAL A 409 -4.86 -17.34 -1.50
C VAL A 409 -6.18 -17.12 -2.26
N LEU A 410 -7.20 -17.94 -1.99
CA LEU A 410 -8.59 -17.66 -2.36
C LEU A 410 -9.34 -17.22 -1.10
#